data_AF-A0A8T4XSF0-F1
#
_entry.id   AF-A0A8T4XSF0-F1
#
_cell.length_a   1.000
_cell.length_b   1.000
_cell.length_c   1.000
_cell.angle_alpha   90.00
_cell.angle_beta   90.00
_cell.angle_gamma   90.00
#
_symmetry.space_group_name_H-M   'P 1'
#
loop_
_entity.id
_entity.type
_entity.pdbx_description
1 polymer ?
#
loop_
_entity_poly.entity_id
_entity_poly.type
_entity_poly.pdbx_seq_one_letter_code
_entity_poly.pdbx_strand_id
1 'polypeptide(L)' 'MSKRDYYEILGVSRNATKEEIKEAFRKLAFQYHPDRNKSPEAAERFKEISEAYAVLSDDEKRRQYDLMGRAG' A
#
# COMPACT_ATOMS: atom_id res chain seq x y z
N MET A 1 -2.75 -16.24 -8.72
CA MET A 1 -2.21 -15.66 -7.48
C MET A 1 -2.89 -14.32 -7.30
N SER A 2 -3.82 -14.23 -6.36
CA SER A 2 -4.62 -13.02 -6.11
C SER A 2 -3.68 -11.85 -5.86
N LYS A 3 -3.76 -10.83 -6.71
CA LYS A 3 -3.12 -9.52 -6.47
C LYS A 3 -3.55 -9.10 -5.07
N ARG A 4 -2.61 -9.08 -4.12
CA ARG A 4 -2.90 -8.68 -2.73
C ARG A 4 -3.49 -7.28 -2.77
N ASP A 5 -4.56 -7.08 -2.02
CA ASP A 5 -5.24 -5.80 -2.02
C ASP A 5 -4.30 -4.72 -1.46
N TYR A 6 -4.23 -3.55 -2.08
CA TYR A 6 -3.47 -2.40 -1.57
C TYR A 6 -3.85 -2.03 -0.13
N TYR A 7 -5.12 -2.21 0.24
CA TYR A 7 -5.56 -2.02 1.62
C TYR A 7 -4.92 -3.04 2.58
N GLU A 8 -4.83 -4.31 2.17
CA GLU A 8 -4.16 -5.35 2.96
C GLU A 8 -2.63 -5.17 3.00
N ILE A 9 -2.02 -4.71 1.90
CA ILE A 9 -0.59 -4.42 1.83
C ILE A 9 -0.21 -3.31 2.81
N LEU A 10 -1.04 -2.27 2.90
CA LEU A 10 -0.85 -1.20 3.88
C LEU A 10 -1.36 -1.57 5.28
N GLY A 11 -2.08 -2.68 5.43
CA GLY A 11 -2.68 -3.11 6.70
C GLY A 11 -3.75 -2.13 7.20
N VAL A 12 -4.48 -1.48 6.29
CA VAL A 12 -5.53 -0.51 6.62
C VAL A 12 -6.89 -0.97 6.11
N SER A 13 -7.96 -0.43 6.69
CA SER A 13 -9.32 -0.71 6.22
C SER A 13 -9.59 -0.07 4.85
N ARG A 14 -10.50 -0.65 4.06
CA ARG A 14 -11.00 -0.02 2.82
C ARG A 14 -11.64 1.35 3.05
N ASN A 15 -12.15 1.59 4.25
CA ASN A 15 -12.70 2.87 4.67
C ASN A 15 -11.65 3.82 5.29
N ALA A 16 -10.37 3.44 5.29
CA ALA A 16 -9.32 4.26 5.87
C ALA A 16 -9.24 5.63 5.19
N THR A 17 -9.04 6.64 6.01
CA THR A 17 -8.80 8.01 5.58
C THR A 17 -7.41 8.13 4.95
N LYS A 18 -7.17 9.21 4.20
CA LYS A 18 -5.84 9.48 3.63
C LYS A 18 -4.76 9.61 4.69
N GLU A 19 -5.13 10.13 5.86
CA GLU A 19 -4.22 10.29 6.99
C GLU A 19 -3.78 8.92 7.51
N GLU A 20 -4.72 8.00 7.73
CA GLU A 20 -4.42 6.61 8.13
C GLU A 20 -3.56 5.87 7.10
N ILE A 21 -3.88 6.02 5.81
CA ILE A 21 -3.09 5.46 4.70
C ILE A 21 -1.65 5.98 4.73
N LYS A 22 -1.48 7.28 4.97
CA LYS A 22 -0.16 7.93 5.05
C LYS A 22 0.61 7.49 6.30
N GLU A 23 -0.04 7.36 7.44
CA GLU A 23 0.58 6.86 8.67
C GLU A 23 1.02 5.40 8.53
N ALA A 24 0.17 4.55 7.97
CA ALA A 24 0.49 3.15 7.71
C ALA A 24 1.68 3.01 6.75
N PHE A 25 1.67 3.76 5.64
CA PHE A 25 2.80 3.82 4.72
C PHE A 25 4.10 4.22 5.44
N ARG A 26 4.08 5.26 6.28
CA ARG A 26 5.28 5.69 7.03
C ARG A 26 5.80 4.59 7.97
N LYS A 27 4.92 3.91 8.70
CA LYS A 27 5.30 2.82 9.61
C LYS A 27 5.95 1.67 8.84
N LEU A 28 5.33 1.25 7.74
CA LEU A 28 5.82 0.16 6.90
C LEU A 28 7.10 0.55 6.15
N ALA A 29 7.17 1.77 5.60
CA ALA A 29 8.35 2.29 4.93
C ALA A 29 9.56 2.32 5.86
N PHE A 30 9.38 2.65 7.15
CA PHE A 30 10.43 2.60 8.15
C PHE A 30 10.86 1.16 8.50
N GLN A 31 9.91 0.23 8.55
CA GLN A 31 10.15 -1.19 8.84
C GLN A 31 10.89 -1.92 7.71
N TYR A 32 10.55 -1.61 6.46
CA TYR A 32 11.09 -2.22 5.26
C TYR A 32 12.10 -1.33 4.51
N HIS A 33 12.55 -0.23 5.12
CA HIS A 33 13.49 0.70 4.50
C HIS A 33 14.79 -0.03 4.12
N PRO A 34 15.33 0.12 2.90
CA PRO A 34 16.53 -0.58 2.45
C PRO A 34 17.78 -0.27 3.30
N ASP A 35 17.82 0.91 3.92
CA ASP A 35 18.89 1.30 4.86
C ASP A 35 18.87 0.47 6.15
N ARG A 36 17.68 0.08 6.63
CA ARG A 36 17.49 -0.67 7.88
C ARG A 36 17.35 -2.18 7.65
N ASN A 37 16.81 -2.57 6.50
CA ASN A 37 16.57 -3.96 6.14
C ASN A 37 17.13 -4.25 4.75
N LYS A 38 18.28 -4.93 4.72
CA LYS A 38 18.98 -5.31 3.48
C LYS A 38 18.48 -6.62 2.87
N SER A 39 17.36 -7.17 3.37
CA SER A 39 16.81 -8.40 2.82
C SER A 39 16.18 -8.16 1.45
N PRO A 40 16.34 -9.08 0.48
CA PRO A 40 15.71 -8.96 -0.83
C PRO A 40 14.17 -8.92 -0.71
N GLU A 41 13.59 -9.65 0.25
CA GLU A 41 12.15 -9.59 0.55
C GLU A 41 11.69 -8.21 1.03
N ALA A 42 12.55 -7.44 1.72
CA ALA A 42 12.19 -6.11 2.17
C ALA A 42 12.06 -5.14 0.99
N ALA A 43 12.90 -5.28 -0.03
CA ALA A 43 12.81 -4.50 -1.25
C ALA A 43 11.50 -4.79 -2.02
N GLU A 44 11.11 -6.07 -2.12
CA GLU A 44 9.83 -6.45 -2.72
C GLU A 44 8.64 -5.89 -1.93
N ARG A 45 8.63 -6.07 -0.60
CA ARG A 45 7.57 -5.52 0.25
C ARG A 45 7.49 -4.00 0.16
N PHE A 46 8.64 -3.31 0.20
CA PHE A 46 8.69 -1.86 0.08
C PHE A 46 8.12 -1.38 -1.25
N LYS A 47 8.38 -2.10 -2.34
CA LYS A 47 7.80 -1.82 -3.66
C LYS A 47 6.28 -1.95 -3.65
N GLU A 48 5.75 -3.04 -3.07
CA GLU A 48 4.31 -3.25 -2.91
C GLU A 48 3.65 -2.14 -2.06
N ILE A 49 4.27 -1.78 -0.93
CA ILE A 49 3.82 -0.72 -0.03
C ILE A 49 3.79 0.64 -0.75
N SER A 50 4.82 0.92 -1.56
CA SER A 50 4.92 2.17 -2.32
C SER A 50 3.88 2.26 -3.43
N GLU A 51 3.63 1.16 -4.14
CA GLU A 51 2.59 1.07 -5.16
C GLU A 51 1.19 1.24 -4.55
N ALA A 52 0.91 0.55 -3.44
CA ALA A 52 -0.34 0.67 -2.71
C ALA A 52 -0.59 2.11 -2.25
N TYR A 53 0.43 2.76 -1.67
CA TYR A 53 0.32 4.17 -1.27
C TYR A 53 0.08 5.09 -2.47
N ALA A 54 0.82 4.93 -3.57
CA ALA A 54 0.69 5.77 -4.76
C ALA A 54 -0.70 5.72 -5.41
N VAL A 55 -1.42 4.61 -5.24
CA VAL A 55 -2.82 4.45 -5.69
C VAL A 55 -3.80 4.96 -4.64
N LEU A 56 -3.64 4.56 -3.38
CA LEU A 56 -4.62 4.87 -2.32
C LEU A 56 -4.53 6.30 -1.77
N SER A 57 -3.39 6.98 -1.93
CA SER A 57 -3.21 8.37 -1.50
C SER A 57 -3.89 9.38 -2.41
N ASP A 58 -4.10 9.00 -3.67
CA ASP A 58 -4.72 9.83 -4.71
C ASP A 58 -6.20 9.45 -4.84
N ASP A 59 -7.11 10.43 -4.70
CA ASP A 59 -8.55 10.14 -4.73
C ASP A 59 -9.02 9.57 -6.06
N GLU A 60 -8.46 10.05 -7.18
CA GLU A 60 -8.85 9.61 -8.50
C GLU A 60 -8.37 8.17 -8.72
N LYS A 61 -7.10 7.89 -8.42
CA LYS A 61 -6.54 6.54 -8.55
C LYS A 61 -7.20 5.55 -7.59
N ARG A 62 -7.45 5.95 -6.34
CA ARG A 62 -8.18 5.15 -5.36
C ARG A 62 -9.57 4.81 -5.87
N ARG A 63 -10.31 5.80 -6.39
CA ARG A 63 -11.63 5.58 -6.97
C ARG A 63 -11.57 4.62 -8.15
N GLN A 64 -10.62 4.78 -9.07
CA GLN A 64 -10.43 3.86 -10.19
C GLN A 64 -10.10 2.44 -9.70
N TYR A 65 -9.23 2.32 -8.71
CA TYR A 65 -8.88 1.04 -8.09
C TYR A 65 -10.10 0.38 -7.42
N ASP A 66 -10.89 1.13 -6.65
CA ASP A 66 -12.11 0.64 -6.02
C ASP A 66 -13.17 0.19 -7.03
N LEU A 67 -13.27 0.88 -8.18
CA LEU A 67 -14.15 0.50 -9.28
C LEU A 67 -13.67 -0.77 -10.00
N MET A 68 -12.35 -0.87 -10.26
CA MET A 68 -11.76 -2.01 -10.94
C MET A 68 -11.75 -3.26 -10.05
N GLY A 69 -11.52 -3.11 -8.75
CA GLY A 69 -11.56 -4.17 -7.75
C GLY A 69 -12.97 -4.66 -7.39
N ARG A 70 -14.03 -3.94 -7.78
CA ARG A 70 -15.44 -4.40 -7.71
C ARG A 70 -15.88 -5.20 -8.95
N ALA A 71 -15.13 -5.10 -10.05
CA ALA A 71 -15.48 -5.72 -11.33
C ALA A 71 -14.79 -7.08 -11.57
N GLY A 72 -14.08 -7.61 -10.57
CA GLY A 72 -13.38 -8.90 -10.62
C GLY A 72 -14.01 -9.95 -9.72
#